data_AF-A0A4Y3QG90-F1
#
_entry.id   AF-A0A4Y3QG90-F1
#
_cell.length_a   1.000
_cell.length_b   1.000
_cell.length_c   1.000
_cell.angle_alpha   90.00
_cell.angle_beta   90.00
_cell.angle_gamma   90.00
#
_symmetry.space_group_name_H-M   'P 1'
#
loop_
_entity.id
_entity.type
_entity.pdbx_description
1 polymer ?
#
loop_
_entity_poly.entity_id
_entity_poly.type
_entity_poly.pdbx_seq_one_letter_code
_entity_poly.pdbx_strand_id
1 'polypeptide(L)' 'MRDAADHGRGISTDVEIGLLRRISDLETWVVVETGIGASVSLPIHAARALVAGIQNDAEVIALLAPEREID' A
#
# COMPACT_ATOMS: atom_id res chain seq x y z
N MET A 1 -19.50 10.03 -11.23
CA MET A 1 -20.02 8.65 -11.23
C MET A 1 -18.85 7.75 -11.61
N ARG A 2 -18.17 7.13 -10.64
CA ARG A 2 -17.16 6.09 -10.91
C ARG A 2 -17.95 4.79 -11.01
N ASP A 3 -17.90 4.14 -12.18
CA ASP A 3 -18.57 2.86 -12.38
C ASP A 3 -18.04 1.84 -11.38
N ALA A 4 -18.95 1.23 -10.62
CA ALA A 4 -18.66 0.15 -9.68
C ALA A 4 -18.24 -1.16 -10.39
N ALA A 5 -18.13 -1.14 -11.73
CA ALA A 5 -17.87 -2.30 -12.58
C ALA A 5 -16.39 -2.66 -12.77
N ASP A 6 -15.45 -1.84 -12.29
CA ASP A 6 -14.00 -2.06 -12.48
C ASP A 6 -13.29 -2.69 -11.27
N HIS A 7 -14.05 -3.30 -10.34
CA HIS A 7 -13.46 -4.16 -9.34
C HIS A 7 -13.08 -5.47 -10.02
N GLY A 8 -11.81 -5.60 -10.41
CA GLY A 8 -11.22 -6.90 -10.72
C GLY A 8 -11.54 -7.88 -9.58
N ARG A 9 -11.69 -9.16 -9.89
CA ARG A 9 -12.31 -10.19 -9.03
C ARG A 9 -11.74 -10.33 -7.61
N GLY A 10 -10.64 -9.63 -7.30
CA GLY A 10 -9.86 -9.79 -6.08
C GLY A 10 -9.17 -11.15 -6.10
N ILE A 11 -7.86 -11.18 -5.94
CA ILE A 11 -7.13 -12.44 -5.80
C ILE A 11 -6.51 -12.43 -4.41
N SER A 12 -6.85 -13.44 -3.61
CA SER A 12 -6.14 -13.68 -2.35
C SER A 12 -4.72 -14.11 -2.69
N THR A 13 -3.74 -13.41 -2.13
CA THR A 13 -2.32 -13.68 -2.36
C THR A 13 -1.52 -13.31 -1.12
N ASP A 14 -0.41 -14.00 -0.93
CA ASP A 14 0.55 -13.67 0.11
C ASP A 14 1.27 -12.37 -0.27
N VAL A 15 1.47 -11.53 0.75
CA VAL A 15 2.17 -10.26 0.63
C VAL A 15 3.37 -10.28 1.57
N GLU A 16 4.55 -10.03 1.02
CA GLU A 16 5.77 -9.82 1.79
C GLU A 16 6.09 -8.32 1.86
N ILE A 17 6.40 -7.82 3.06
CA ILE A 17 6.75 -6.43 3.30
C ILE A 17 8.15 -6.38 3.90
N GLY A 18 9.04 -5.63 3.26
CA GLY A 18 10.44 -5.57 3.65
C GLY A 18 11.10 -4.22 3.42
N LEU A 19 12.32 -4.12 3.92
CA LEU A 19 13.23 -3.02 3.62
C LEU A 19 14.32 -3.50 2.66
N LEU A 20 14.55 -2.75 1.58
CA LEU A 20 15.55 -3.05 0.58
C LEU A 20 16.53 -1.89 0.43
N ARG A 21 17.82 -2.21 0.39
CA ARG A 21 18.87 -1.29 -0.04
C ARG A 21 19.91 -2.05 -0.84
N ARG A 22 20.04 -1.74 -2.13
CA ARG A 22 21.08 -2.29 -3.00
C ARG A 22 22.35 -1.45 -2.89
N ILE A 23 23.46 -2.02 -3.34
CA ILE A 23 24.78 -1.36 -3.34
C ILE A 23 24.76 -0.04 -4.12
N SER A 24 23.94 0.04 -5.17
CA SER A 24 23.75 1.24 -6.00
C SER A 24 22.79 2.26 -5.41
N ASP A 25 22.04 1.91 -4.37
CA ASP A 25 20.92 2.74 -3.91
C ASP A 25 21.42 3.83 -2.96
N LEU A 26 21.01 5.06 -3.27
CA LEU A 26 21.29 6.24 -2.44
C LEU A 26 20.46 6.25 -1.15
N GLU A 27 19.39 5.46 -1.09
CA GLU A 27 18.50 5.35 0.07
C GLU A 27 17.90 3.95 0.23
N THR A 28 17.24 3.72 1.36
CA THR A 28 16.49 2.48 1.64
C THR A 28 15.05 2.63 1.17
N TRP A 29 14.48 1.52 0.70
CA TRP A 29 13.14 1.41 0.17
C TRP A 29 12.27 0.52 1.05
N VAL A 30 11.00 0.85 1.17
CA VAL A 30 9.95 -0.07 1.60
C VAL A 30 9.46 -0.79 0.35
N VAL A 31 9.48 -2.11 0.37
CA VAL A 31 9.03 -2.95 -0.74
C VAL A 31 7.88 -3.83 -0.26
N VAL A 32 6.81 -3.84 -1.05
CA VAL A 32 5.67 -4.75 -0.91
C VAL A 32 5.69 -5.66 -2.13
N GLU A 33 5.90 -6.94 -1.93
CA GLU A 33 5.92 -7.95 -2.98
C GLU A 33 4.71 -8.88 -2.82
N THR A 34 4.10 -9.25 -3.94
CA THR A 34 2.99 -10.22 -3.97
C THR A 34 3.50 -11.54 -4.52
N GLY A 35 2.91 -12.65 -4.07
CA GLY A 35 3.26 -14.00 -4.56
C GLY A 35 3.02 -14.21 -6.06
N ILE A 36 2.37 -13.28 -6.75
CA ILE A 36 2.14 -13.26 -8.21
C ILE A 36 3.18 -12.43 -8.99
N GLY A 37 4.24 -11.94 -8.33
CA GLY A 37 5.34 -11.22 -8.97
C GLY A 37 5.07 -9.73 -9.24
N ALA A 38 3.97 -9.17 -8.72
CA ALA A 38 3.78 -7.73 -8.67
C ALA A 38 4.46 -7.16 -7.42
N SER A 39 5.10 -5.99 -7.55
CA SER A 39 5.70 -5.28 -6.43
C SER A 39 5.45 -3.78 -6.49
N VAL A 40 5.36 -3.17 -5.30
CA VAL A 40 5.32 -1.73 -5.11
C VAL A 40 6.48 -1.35 -4.21
N SER A 41 7.28 -0.39 -4.65
CA SER A 41 8.45 0.09 -3.92
C SER A 41 8.35 1.59 -3.70
N LEU A 42 8.53 2.02 -2.46
CA LEU A 42 8.55 3.42 -2.07
C LEU A 42 9.87 3.72 -1.36
N PRO A 43 10.55 4.82 -1.71
CA PRO A 43 11.67 5.26 -0.90
C PRO A 43 11.19 5.63 0.51
N ILE A 44 11.99 5.36 1.55
CA ILE A 44 11.56 5.53 2.95
C ILE A 44 11.03 6.94 3.23
N HIS A 45 11.63 7.98 2.64
CA HIS A 45 11.18 9.36 2.85
C HIS A 45 9.76 9.57 2.30
N ALA A 46 9.44 9.00 1.13
CA ALA A 46 8.10 9.08 0.55
C ALA A 46 7.09 8.25 1.33
N ALA A 47 7.48 7.07 1.85
CA ALA A 47 6.62 6.28 2.71
C ALA A 47 6.24 7.05 4.00
N ARG A 48 7.20 7.77 4.60
CA ARG A 48 6.94 8.65 5.75
C ARG A 48 6.01 9.80 5.40
N ALA A 49 6.23 10.45 4.25
CA ALA A 49 5.36 11.52 3.78
C ALA A 49 3.93 11.03 3.51
N LEU A 50 3.79 9.82 2.95
CA LEU A 50 2.49 9.20 2.71
C LEU A 50 1.76 8.92 4.03
N VAL A 51 2.43 8.34 5.03
CA VAL A 51 1.84 8.11 6.35
C VAL A 51 1.40 9.43 6.98
N ALA A 52 2.26 10.46 6.93
CA ALA A 52 1.90 11.78 7.43
C ALA A 52 0.71 12.38 6.69
N GLY A 53 0.62 12.22 5.37
CA GLY A 53 -0.51 12.69 4.57
C GLY A 53 -1.81 12.00 4.97
N ILE A 54 -1.80 10.67 5.05
CA ILE A 54 -2.96 9.86 5.48
C ILE A 54 -3.41 10.28 6.88
N GLN A 55 -2.48 10.41 7.83
CA GLN A 55 -2.81 10.77 9.22
C GLN A 55 -3.44 12.15 9.38
N ASN A 56 -3.27 13.05 8.40
CA ASN A 56 -3.82 14.40 8.42
C ASN A 56 -5.10 14.54 7.57
N ASP A 57 -5.58 13.48 6.93
CA ASP A 57 -6.76 13.50 6.08
C ASP A 57 -7.86 12.57 6.62
N ALA A 58 -8.89 13.18 7.23
CA ALA A 58 -9.98 12.46 7.86
C ALA A 58 -10.83 11.65 6.86
N GLU A 59 -10.95 12.10 5.60
CA GLU A 59 -11.70 11.39 4.56
C GLU A 59 -10.95 10.12 4.15
N VAL A 60 -9.64 10.24 3.95
CA VAL A 60 -8.79 9.08 3.64
C VAL A 60 -8.75 8.09 4.80
N ILE A 61 -8.66 8.56 6.05
CA ILE A 61 -8.73 7.69 7.23
C ILE A 61 -10.05 6.92 7.26
N ALA A 62 -11.17 7.62 7.02
CA ALA A 62 -12.49 6.98 7.01
C ALA A 62 -12.61 5.94 5.88
N LEU A 63 -12.03 6.20 4.70
CA LEU A 63 -12.01 5.28 3.57
C LEU A 63 -11.17 4.02 3.83
N LEU A 64 -10.07 4.15 4.57
CA LEU A 64 -9.15 3.03 4.88
C LEU A 64 -9.58 2.22 6.12
N ALA A 65 -10.60 2.67 6.85
CA ALA A 65 -11.13 1.92 7.98
C ALA A 65 -11.70 0.57 7.51
N PRO A 66 -11.49 -0.53 8.27
CA PRO A 66 -12.09 -1.81 7.93
C PRO A 66 -13.61 -1.69 7.89
N GLU A 67 -14.24 -2.32 6.90
CA GLU A 67 -15.69 -2.48 6.90
C GLU A 67 -16.08 -3.27 8.17
N ARG A 68 -17.06 -2.78 8.94
CA ARG A 68 -17.54 -3.52 10.12
C ARG A 68 -18.05 -4.87 9.64
N GLU A 69 -17.46 -5.95 10.13
CA GLU A 69 -18.09 -7.27 10.08
C GLU A 69 -19.46 -7.12 10.78
N ILE A 70 -20.53 -7.39 10.02
CA ILE A 70 -21.86 -7.58 10.58
C ILE A 70 -21.93 -9.07 10.90
N ASP A 71 -21.96 -9.38 12.21
CA ASP A 71 -22.19 -10.74 12.74
C ASP A 71 -23.48 -11.38 12.21
#